data_AF-A0A9P3KVS8-F1
#
_entry.id   AF-A0A9P3KVS8-F1
#
_cell.length_a   1.000
_cell.length_b   1.000
_cell.length_c   1.000
_cell.angle_alpha   90.00
_cell.angle_beta   90.00
_cell.angle_gamma   90.00
#
_symmetry.space_group_name_H-M   'P 1'
#
loop_
_entity.id
_entity.type
_entity.pdbx_description
1 polymer ?
#
loop_
_entity_poly.entity_id
_entity_poly.type
_entity_poly.pdbx_seq_one_letter_code
_entity_poly.pdbx_strand_id
1 'polypeptide(L)'
;MVLDQRLFISFNPFNVYVSQAEVKPGCVLRQSNWHVLESKGLISSDEVRDCKRNMNTFGFVGDLRESPEVSCVYHSETAENLFLEDASKSKIRIGGSQ
;
A
#
# COMPACT_ATOMS: atom_id res chain seq x y z
N MET A 1 5.92 2.77 -8.91
CA MET A 1 6.90 2.20 -7.95
C MET A 1 6.16 1.83 -6.69
N VAL A 2 6.50 0.70 -6.08
CA VAL A 2 5.88 0.25 -4.82
C VAL A 2 6.99 -0.02 -3.81
N LEU A 3 6.79 0.45 -2.59
CA LEU A 3 7.64 0.16 -1.45
C LEU A 3 7.00 -1.00 -0.67
N ASP A 4 7.69 -2.13 -0.56
CA ASP A 4 7.26 -3.28 0.23
C ASP A 4 8.00 -3.27 1.57
N GLN A 5 7.23 -3.17 2.65
CA GLN A 5 7.73 -3.21 4.02
C GLN A 5 6.77 -4.05 4.86
N ARG A 6 7.31 -5.01 5.60
CA ARG A 6 6.54 -5.94 6.40
C ARG A 6 6.65 -5.60 7.88
N LEU A 7 5.51 -5.57 8.53
CA LEU A 7 5.40 -5.39 9.98
C LEU A 7 4.99 -6.74 10.61
N PHE A 8 5.82 -7.24 11.52
CA PHE A 8 5.54 -8.46 12.27
C PHE A 8 5.19 -8.08 13.69
N ILE A 9 3.97 -8.41 14.12
CA ILE A 9 3.46 -8.14 15.46
C ILE A 9 3.27 -9.47 16.18
N SER A 10 4.03 -9.69 17.25
CA SER A 10 3.79 -10.75 18.24
C SER A 10 2.98 -10.15 19.39
N PHE A 11 1.95 -10.85 19.89
CA PHE A 11 1.13 -10.37 21.01
C PHE A 11 1.50 -11.01 22.36
N ASN A 12 2.33 -12.06 22.39
CA ASN A 12 2.72 -12.74 23.64
C ASN A 12 4.15 -13.33 23.58
N PRO A 13 5.16 -12.65 24.17
CA PRO A 13 5.13 -11.25 24.63
C PRO A 13 4.94 -10.27 23.46
N PHE A 14 4.43 -9.07 23.76
CA PHE A 14 4.18 -8.05 22.73
C PHE A 14 5.51 -7.54 22.13
N ASN A 15 5.73 -7.78 20.83
CA ASN A 15 6.92 -7.33 20.11
C ASN A 15 6.57 -6.92 18.68
N VAL A 16 7.25 -5.90 18.17
CA VAL A 16 7.08 -5.40 16.80
C VAL A 16 8.42 -5.45 16.08
N TYR A 17 8.46 -6.11 14.93
CA TYR A 17 9.63 -6.20 14.06
C TYR A 17 9.30 -5.64 12.68
N VAL A 18 10.30 -5.02 12.06
CA VAL A 18 10.17 -4.37 10.75
C VAL A 18 11.20 -4.95 9.79
N SER A 19 10.76 -5.30 8.58
CA SER A 19 11.69 -5.74 7.54
C SER A 19 12.46 -4.55 6.95
N GLN A 20 13.60 -4.83 6.32
CA GLN A 20 14.19 -3.87 5.40
C GLN A 20 13.19 -3.58 4.28
N ALA A 21 13.12 -2.32 3.86
CA ALA A 21 12.22 -1.90 2.79
C ALA A 21 12.81 -2.29 1.43
N GLU A 22 11.99 -2.88 0.57
CA GLU A 22 12.36 -3.28 -0.79
C GLU A 22 11.54 -2.48 -1.81
N VAL A 23 12.19 -2.04 -2.88
CA VAL A 23 11.50 -1.36 -3.99
C VAL A 23 11.16 -2.39 -5.04
N LYS A 24 9.86 -2.59 -5.29
CA LYS A 24 9.36 -3.53 -6.29
C LYS A 24 8.72 -2.81 -7.48
N PRO A 25 8.80 -3.41 -8.69
CA PRO A 25 8.05 -2.91 -9.83
C PRO A 25 6.56 -3.01 -9.52
N GLY A 26 5.83 -1.94 -9.80
CA GLY A 26 4.40 -1.88 -9.53
C GLY A 26 3.81 -0.53 -9.88
N CYS A 27 2.50 -0.52 -10.06
CA CYS A 27 1.75 0.62 -10.57
C CYS A 27 0.36 0.72 -9.94
N VAL A 28 -0.08 1.95 -9.68
CA VAL A 28 -1.46 2.26 -9.31
C VAL A 28 -2.20 2.61 -10.61
N LEU A 29 -3.24 1.84 -10.93
CA LEU A 29 -4.01 2.03 -12.14
C LEU A 29 -5.00 3.18 -12.00
N ARG A 30 -5.28 3.84 -13.12
CA ARG A 30 -6.45 4.71 -13.24
C ARG A 30 -7.72 3.86 -13.33
N GLN A 31 -8.83 4.35 -12.80
CA GLN A 31 -10.14 3.69 -12.88
C GLN A 31 -10.55 3.30 -14.31
N SER A 32 -10.20 4.12 -15.30
CA SER A 32 -10.46 3.83 -16.72
C SER A 32 -9.76 2.57 -17.25
N ASN A 33 -8.74 2.08 -16.55
CA ASN A 33 -7.86 1.01 -17.02
C ASN A 33 -8.05 -0.31 -16.25
N TRP A 34 -9.00 -0.40 -15.33
CA TRP A 34 -9.23 -1.61 -14.54
C TRP A 34 -9.60 -2.82 -15.39
N HIS A 35 -10.21 -2.60 -16.56
CA HIS A 35 -10.53 -3.66 -17.52
C HIS A 35 -9.29 -4.48 -17.93
N VAL A 36 -8.08 -3.90 -17.87
CA VAL A 36 -6.84 -4.64 -18.15
C VAL A 36 -6.65 -5.80 -17.17
N LEU A 37 -7.00 -5.61 -15.89
CA LEU A 37 -6.90 -6.65 -14.87
C LEU A 37 -7.99 -7.72 -15.06
N GLU A 38 -9.24 -7.31 -15.34
CA GLU A 38 -10.33 -8.24 -15.64
C GLU A 38 -10.05 -9.09 -16.88
N SER A 39 -9.54 -8.47 -17.96
CA SER A 39 -9.20 -9.16 -19.21
C SER A 39 -8.11 -10.23 -19.04
N LYS A 40 -7.27 -10.08 -18.01
CA LYS A 40 -6.22 -11.01 -17.63
C LYS A 40 -6.66 -12.03 -16.57
N GLY A 41 -7.92 -11.95 -16.11
CA GLY A 41 -8.45 -12.80 -15.05
C GLY A 41 -7.80 -12.57 -13.69
N LEU A 42 -7.16 -11.41 -13.48
CA LEU A 42 -6.48 -11.06 -12.22
C LEU A 42 -7.44 -10.56 -11.15
N ILE A 43 -8.62 -10.09 -11.57
CA ILE A 43 -9.73 -9.66 -10.72
C ILE A 43 -11.05 -10.05 -11.37
N SER A 44 -12.07 -10.23 -10.56
CA SER A 44 -13.45 -10.47 -10.95
C SER A 44 -14.27 -9.17 -10.98
N SER A 45 -15.42 -9.21 -11.65
CA SER A 45 -16.33 -8.07 -11.70
C SER A 45 -16.95 -7.72 -10.34
N ASP A 46 -17.05 -8.70 -9.42
CA ASP A 46 -17.48 -8.44 -8.04
C ASP A 46 -16.42 -7.66 -7.27
N GLU A 47 -15.14 -8.04 -7.40
CA GLU A 47 -14.01 -7.29 -6.82
C GLU A 47 -13.92 -5.86 -7.36
N VAL A 48 -14.16 -5.68 -8.66
CA VAL A 48 -14.26 -4.36 -9.29
C VAL A 48 -15.35 -3.52 -8.65
N ARG A 49 -16.55 -4.09 -8.46
CA ARG A 49 -17.68 -3.38 -7.85
C ARG A 49 -17.38 -3.00 -6.40
N ASP A 50 -16.82 -3.90 -5.62
CA ASP A 50 -16.51 -3.66 -4.21
C ASP A 50 -15.37 -2.64 -4.04
N CYS A 51 -14.34 -2.69 -4.88
CA CYS A 51 -13.27 -1.71 -4.86
C CYS A 51 -13.78 -0.31 -5.24
N LYS A 52 -14.67 -0.23 -6.24
CA LYS A 52 -15.28 1.04 -6.67
C LYS A 52 -16.13 1.68 -5.58
N ARG A 53 -16.86 0.89 -4.79
CA ARG A 53 -17.79 1.38 -3.75
C ARG A 53 -17.09 2.25 -2.71
N ASN A 54 -15.82 1.98 -2.43
CA ASN A 54 -15.05 2.68 -1.40
C ASN A 54 -14.21 3.84 -1.95
N MET A 55 -14.46 4.28 -3.20
CA MET A 55 -13.65 5.28 -3.91
C MET A 55 -12.16 4.89 -4.02
N ASN A 56 -11.87 3.59 -4.04
CA ASN A 56 -10.52 3.07 -4.16
C ASN A 56 -10.10 2.94 -5.64
N THR A 57 -8.84 2.57 -5.83
CA THR A 57 -8.32 2.11 -7.12
C THR A 57 -7.50 0.84 -6.98
N PHE A 58 -7.16 0.20 -8.10
CA PHE A 58 -6.31 -0.98 -8.07
C PHE A 58 -4.84 -0.60 -8.21
N GLY A 59 -4.00 -1.20 -7.39
CA GLY A 59 -2.55 -1.25 -7.58
C GLY A 59 -2.12 -2.68 -7.84
N PHE A 60 -0.99 -2.84 -8.51
CA PHE A 60 -0.35 -4.16 -8.64
C PHE A 60 1.16 -4.07 -8.43
N VAL A 61 1.74 -5.19 -7.99
CA VAL A 61 3.18 -5.41 -7.80
C VAL A 61 3.61 -6.60 -8.67
N GLY A 62 4.70 -6.46 -9.41
CA GLY A 62 5.20 -7.47 -10.36
C GLY A 62 4.80 -7.21 -11.81
N ASP A 63 5.01 -8.19 -12.69
CA ASP A 63 4.70 -8.12 -14.12
C ASP A 63 3.27 -8.63 -14.40
N LEU A 64 2.45 -7.84 -15.10
CA LEU A 64 1.10 -8.20 -15.54
C LEU A 64 1.05 -9.38 -16.53
N ARG A 65 2.19 -9.83 -17.04
CA ARG A 65 2.31 -11.00 -17.94
C ARG A 65 2.53 -12.31 -17.18
N GLU A 66 2.93 -12.23 -15.91
CA GLU A 66 3.15 -13.38 -15.05
C GLU A 66 2.02 -13.48 -14.01
N SER A 67 2.35 -13.56 -12.73
CA SER A 67 1.41 -13.60 -11.61
C SER A 67 1.66 -12.39 -10.68
N PRO A 68 1.19 -11.18 -11.05
CA PRO A 68 1.34 -10.01 -10.21
C PRO A 68 0.45 -10.12 -8.97
N GLU A 69 0.86 -9.46 -7.89
CA GLU A 69 0.00 -9.23 -6.74
C GLU A 69 -0.87 -8.01 -7.01
N VAL A 70 -2.20 -8.18 -6.99
CA VAL A 70 -3.16 -7.09 -7.22
C VAL A 70 -3.87 -6.76 -5.92
N SER A 71 -4.05 -5.48 -5.63
CA SER A 71 -4.71 -5.01 -4.41
C SER A 71 -5.59 -3.79 -4.67
N CYS A 72 -6.74 -3.75 -4.02
CA CYS A 72 -7.58 -2.56 -3.98
C CYS A 72 -6.98 -1.56 -2.97
N VAL A 73 -6.39 -0.49 -3.47
CA VAL A 73 -5.68 0.54 -2.72
C VAL A 73 -6.53 1.81 -2.59
N TYR A 74 -6.51 2.40 -1.40
CA TYR A 74 -7.24 3.63 -1.09
C TYR A 74 -6.45 4.86 -1.57
N HIS A 75 -7.10 5.77 -2.29
CA HIS A 75 -6.54 7.07 -2.63
C HIS A 75 -6.79 8.04 -1.48
N SER A 76 -5.77 8.34 -0.70
CA SER A 76 -5.87 9.34 0.38
C SER A 76 -5.33 10.68 -0.10
N GLU A 77 -6.22 11.56 -0.58
CA GLU A 77 -5.88 12.98 -0.79
C GLU A 77 -5.53 13.68 0.53
N THR A 78 -6.02 13.16 1.66
CA THR A 78 -5.80 13.71 3.01
C THR A 78 -4.49 13.26 3.67
N ALA A 79 -3.84 12.20 3.17
CA ALA A 79 -2.57 11.71 3.73
C ALA A 79 -1.41 12.67 3.50
N GLU A 80 -1.49 13.57 2.51
CA GLU A 80 -0.52 14.65 2.33
C GLU A 80 -0.48 15.62 3.54
N ASN A 81 -1.59 15.76 4.28
CA ASN A 81 -1.69 16.68 5.42
C ASN A 81 -1.28 16.05 6.76
N LEU A 82 -1.41 14.72 6.90
CA LEU A 82 -1.10 14.02 8.15
C LEU A 82 0.40 14.01 8.49
N PHE A 83 1.28 14.13 7.48
CA PHE A 83 2.73 14.20 7.72
C PHE A 83 3.26 15.63 7.90
N LEU A 84 2.51 16.66 7.47
CA LEU A 84 2.91 18.06 7.60
C LEU A 84 2.51 18.66 8.96
N GLU A 85 1.42 18.20 9.57
CA GLU A 85 0.98 18.71 10.88
C GLU A 85 1.77 18.13 12.06
N ASP A 86 2.29 16.90 11.95
CA ASP A 86 2.99 16.21 13.05
C ASP A 86 4.53 16.32 13.02
N ALA A 87 5.13 16.76 11.91
CA ALA A 87 6.58 17.02 11.85
C ALA A 87 7.03 18.14 12.81
N SER A 88 6.13 19.08 13.14
CA SER A 88 6.41 20.16 14.10
C SER A 88 6.36 19.70 15.57
N LYS A 89 5.65 18.59 15.87
CA LYS A 89 5.44 18.09 17.25
C LYS A 89 6.20 16.81 17.59
N SER A 90 6.71 16.07 16.61
CA SER A 90 7.51 14.87 16.87
C SER A 90 8.95 15.23 17.23
N LYS A 91 9.16 15.70 18.46
CA LYS A 91 10.48 15.67 19.10
C LYS A 91 10.78 14.21 19.46
N ILE A 92 11.18 13.42 18.48
CA ILE A 92 11.72 12.08 18.72
C ILE A 92 13.02 12.28 19.53
N ARG A 93 12.94 12.16 20.85
CA ARG A 93 14.10 12.01 21.72
C ARG A 93 14.66 10.61 21.50
N ILE A 94 15.44 10.44 20.42
CA ILE A 94 16.46 9.38 20.41
C ILE A 94 17.50 9.81 21.44
N GLY A 95 17.55 9.09 22.55
CA GLY A 95 18.55 9.30 23.59
C GLY A 95 19.96 9.14 23.02
N GLY A 96 20.83 10.09 23.36
CA GLY A 96 22.24 10.07 23.06
C GLY A 96 23.04 10.89 24.07
N SER A 97 23.79 10.18 24.90
CA SER A 97 25.03 10.56 25.59
C SER A 97 25.02 11.71 26.61
N GLN A 98 25.15 11.33 27.89
CA GLN A 98 26.32 11.65 28.72
C GLN A 98 26.47 10.58 29.81
#